data_AF-A0A7L0NNK9-F1
#
_entry.id   AF-A0A7L0NNK9-F1
#
_cell.length_a   1.000
_cell.length_b   1.000
_cell.length_c   1.000
_cell.angle_alpha   90.00
_cell.angle_beta   90.00
_cell.angle_gamma   90.00
#
_symmetry.space_group_name_H-M   'P 1'
#
loop_
_entity.id
_entity.type
_entity.pdbx_description
1 polymer ?
#
loop_
_entity_poly.entity_id
_entity_poly.type
_entity_poly.pdbx_seq_one_letter_code
_entity_poly.pdbx_strand_id
1 'polypeptide(L)'
;MASEITYAEVKFKNASPAAVVEVPPEAKEHEHRPQKYPLWLPWLISLLLLLVCIALAILLFVAPFSRSNEQPTALQEKFTVWECESALSQGKGRGWTCCPKDWKKFQKSCYYLSLDTLRWNESEQNCTGMGSHLAVINSREEQ
;
A
#
# COMPACT_ATOMS: atom_id res chain seq x y z
N MET A 1 61.19 16.27 -79.85
CA MET A 1 62.05 17.22 -79.11
C MET A 1 61.19 18.40 -78.70
N ALA A 2 61.47 18.98 -77.54
CA ALA A 2 60.58 19.72 -76.62
C ALA A 2 59.56 20.73 -77.21
N SER A 3 58.36 20.72 -76.62
CA SER A 3 57.36 21.80 -76.72
C SER A 3 57.73 22.89 -75.73
N GLU A 4 57.94 24.12 -76.21
CA GLU A 4 58.13 25.30 -75.35
C GLU A 4 56.77 25.74 -74.80
N ILE A 5 56.67 25.96 -73.49
CA ILE A 5 55.48 26.48 -72.82
C ILE A 5 55.82 27.89 -72.35
N THR A 6 55.19 28.90 -72.96
CA THR A 6 55.37 30.31 -72.62
C THR A 6 54.47 30.65 -71.43
N TYR A 7 55.07 30.85 -70.26
CA TYR A 7 54.36 31.33 -69.07
C TYR A 7 54.16 32.85 -69.14
N ALA A 8 52.96 33.33 -68.78
CA ALA A 8 52.69 34.74 -68.57
C ALA A 8 52.73 35.07 -67.07
N GLU A 9 53.57 36.03 -66.68
CA GLU A 9 53.59 36.62 -65.34
C GLU A 9 52.35 37.49 -65.13
N VAL A 10 51.52 37.15 -64.14
CA VAL A 10 50.37 37.96 -63.75
C VAL A 10 50.78 38.88 -62.60
N LYS A 11 50.82 40.18 -62.87
CA LYS A 11 51.20 41.23 -61.91
C LYS A 11 50.00 41.56 -61.00
N PHE A 12 50.06 41.17 -59.73
CA PHE A 12 49.08 41.58 -58.73
C PHE A 12 49.27 43.06 -58.37
N LYS A 13 48.18 43.84 -58.44
CA LYS A 13 48.13 45.21 -57.92
C LYS A 13 46.98 45.32 -56.93
N ASN A 14 47.29 45.20 -55.65
CA ASN A 14 46.36 45.41 -54.55
C ASN A 14 46.00 46.90 -54.46
N ALA A 15 44.70 47.19 -54.48
CA ALA A 15 44.15 48.43 -53.95
C ALA A 15 42.82 48.09 -53.25
N SER A 16 42.75 48.34 -51.95
CA SER A 16 41.50 48.41 -51.18
C SER A 16 41.05 49.89 -51.17
N PRO A 17 39.75 50.16 -51.15
CA PRO A 17 39.15 50.43 -49.84
C PRO A 17 37.76 49.79 -49.64
N ALA A 18 37.57 49.32 -48.40
CA ALA A 18 36.33 49.17 -47.63
C ALA A 18 34.98 49.20 -48.40
N ALA A 19 34.34 48.03 -48.50
CA ALA A 19 32.90 47.90 -48.56
C ALA A 19 32.48 46.72 -47.66
N VAL A 20 31.67 47.02 -46.64
CA VAL A 20 31.05 46.06 -45.73
C VAL A 20 30.14 45.13 -46.56
N VAL A 21 30.47 43.85 -46.61
CA VAL A 21 29.62 42.80 -47.21
C VAL A 21 28.89 42.09 -46.07
N GLU A 22 27.60 42.39 -45.93
CA GLU A 22 26.65 41.55 -45.19
C GLU A 22 26.42 40.27 -46.00
N VAL A 23 26.89 39.13 -45.50
CA VAL A 23 26.61 37.79 -46.04
C VAL A 23 25.46 37.18 -45.22
N PRO A 24 24.31 36.81 -45.84
CA PRO A 24 23.27 36.02 -45.20
C PRO A 24 23.73 34.57 -44.98
N PRO A 25 23.36 33.89 -43.88
CA PRO A 25 23.92 32.59 -43.55
C PRO A 25 23.27 31.45 -44.35
N GLU A 26 24.11 30.51 -44.77
CA GLU A 26 23.77 29.24 -45.42
C GLU A 26 22.85 28.36 -44.55
N ALA A 27 21.89 27.71 -45.22
CA ALA A 27 21.12 26.60 -44.68
C ALA A 27 22.03 25.39 -44.37
N LYS A 28 21.85 24.77 -43.20
CA LYS A 28 22.46 23.48 -42.84
C LYS A 28 21.34 22.53 -42.43
N GLU A 29 21.21 21.45 -43.18
CA GLU A 29 20.21 20.40 -43.01
C GLU A 29 20.61 19.39 -41.91
N HIS A 30 19.60 19.02 -41.10
CA HIS A 30 19.41 17.84 -40.23
C HIS A 30 20.60 17.08 -39.63
N GLU A 31 20.73 17.19 -38.29
CA GLU A 31 21.29 16.14 -37.44
C GLU A 31 20.18 15.56 -36.53
N HIS A 32 19.89 14.27 -36.70
CA HIS A 32 18.97 13.50 -35.84
C HIS A 32 19.59 13.33 -34.44
N ARG A 33 19.20 14.14 -33.46
CA ARG A 33 19.40 13.83 -32.03
C ARG A 33 18.07 13.41 -31.40
N PRO A 34 17.86 12.15 -30.99
CA PRO A 34 16.73 11.82 -30.14
C PRO A 34 17.03 12.27 -28.70
N GLN A 35 16.02 12.90 -28.09
CA GLN A 35 15.85 13.20 -26.66
C GLN A 35 16.73 14.28 -26.00
N LYS A 36 16.03 15.20 -25.34
CA LYS A 36 16.42 15.72 -24.03
C LYS A 36 15.17 15.79 -23.16
N TYR A 37 14.84 14.67 -22.54
CA TYR A 37 13.99 14.68 -21.35
C TYR A 37 14.51 15.81 -20.44
N PRO A 38 13.68 16.77 -20.02
CA PRO A 38 14.08 17.77 -19.06
C PRO A 38 14.85 17.15 -17.89
N LEU A 39 15.96 17.78 -17.48
CA LEU A 39 16.88 17.23 -16.48
C LEU A 39 16.23 16.94 -15.11
N TRP A 40 15.02 17.46 -14.88
CA TRP A 40 14.16 17.26 -13.71
C TRP A 40 13.20 16.08 -13.84
N LEU A 41 12.96 15.53 -15.05
CA LEU A 41 12.21 14.29 -15.27
C LEU A 41 12.78 13.08 -14.50
N PRO A 42 14.09 12.79 -14.49
CA PRO A 42 14.58 11.64 -13.73
C PRO A 42 14.33 11.80 -12.22
N TRP A 43 14.39 13.03 -11.70
CA TRP A 43 14.07 13.30 -10.30
C TRP A 43 12.57 13.18 -10.02
N LEU A 44 11.71 13.66 -10.92
CA LEU A 44 10.27 13.49 -10.83
C LEU A 44 9.88 12.01 -10.90
N ILE A 45 10.47 11.25 -11.82
CA ILE A 45 10.22 9.81 -11.97
C ILE A 45 10.74 9.05 -10.75
N SER A 46 11.93 9.39 -10.24
CA SER A 46 12.49 8.80 -9.03
C SER A 46 11.63 9.11 -7.80
N LEU A 47 11.14 10.34 -7.68
CA LEU A 47 10.25 10.75 -6.58
C LEU A 47 8.91 10.03 -6.67
N LEU A 48 8.34 9.94 -7.87
CA LEU A 48 7.09 9.24 -8.11
C LEU A 48 7.22 7.74 -7.79
N LEU A 49 8.32 7.11 -8.24
CA LEU A 49 8.61 5.71 -7.95
C LEU A 49 8.77 5.48 -6.45
N LEU A 50 9.48 6.37 -5.75
CA LEU A 50 9.64 6.30 -4.30
C LEU A 50 8.30 6.42 -3.58
N LEU A 51 7.43 7.36 -3.97
CA LEU A 51 6.09 7.51 -3.40
C LEU A 51 5.22 6.27 -3.61
N VAL A 52 5.27 5.67 -4.81
CA VAL A 52 4.58 4.42 -5.11
C VAL A 52 5.13 3.27 -4.27
N CYS A 53 6.46 3.15 -4.13
CA CYS A 53 7.08 2.12 -3.29
C CYS A 53 6.70 2.29 -1.81
N ILE A 54 6.67 3.51 -1.28
CA ILE A 54 6.24 3.79 0.08
C ILE A 54 4.76 3.42 0.25
N ALA A 55 3.89 3.82 -0.67
CA ALA A 55 2.48 3.46 -0.63
C ALA A 55 2.28 1.94 -0.67
N LEU A 56 3.02 1.22 -1.52
CA LEU A 56 3.00 -0.25 -1.58
C LEU A 56 3.51 -0.88 -0.27
N ALA A 57 4.60 -0.38 0.30
CA ALA A 57 5.12 -0.87 1.57
C ALA A 57 4.12 -0.63 2.72
N ILE A 58 3.49 0.55 2.77
CA ILE A 58 2.44 0.87 3.72
C ILE A 58 1.25 -0.07 3.50
N LEU A 59 0.79 -0.27 2.27
CA LEU A 59 -0.30 -1.21 1.99
C LEU A 59 0.07 -2.64 2.37
N LEU A 60 1.30 -3.10 2.15
CA LEU A 60 1.75 -4.44 2.53
C LEU A 60 1.98 -4.61 4.03
N PHE A 61 2.26 -3.54 4.77
CA PHE A 61 2.45 -3.56 6.22
C PHE A 61 1.13 -3.34 6.96
N VAL A 62 0.29 -2.46 6.43
CA VAL A 62 -1.05 -2.15 6.95
C VAL A 62 -2.05 -3.23 6.52
N ALA A 63 -2.03 -3.79 5.32
CA ALA A 63 -2.97 -4.88 4.95
C ALA A 63 -2.92 -6.11 5.87
N PRO A 64 -1.77 -6.65 6.32
CA PRO A 64 -1.77 -7.73 7.30
C PRO A 64 -2.23 -7.24 8.68
N PHE A 65 -1.97 -5.99 9.04
CA PHE A 65 -2.42 -5.40 10.31
C PHE A 65 -3.92 -5.07 10.31
N SER A 66 -4.46 -4.64 9.18
CA SER A 66 -5.88 -4.40 8.91
C SER A 66 -6.61 -5.71 8.78
N ARG A 67 -6.03 -6.74 8.14
CA ARG A 67 -6.60 -8.08 8.09
C ARG A 67 -6.63 -8.76 9.46
N SER A 68 -5.75 -8.36 10.39
CA SER A 68 -5.84 -8.74 11.81
C SER A 68 -6.95 -8.00 12.56
N ASN A 69 -7.38 -6.83 12.07
CA ASN A 69 -8.45 -6.01 12.67
C ASN A 69 -9.80 -6.15 11.96
N GLU A 70 -9.85 -6.73 10.76
CA GLU A 70 -11.07 -7.09 10.07
C GLU A 70 -11.64 -8.36 10.69
N GLN A 71 -12.30 -8.14 11.82
CA GLN A 71 -13.18 -9.12 12.45
C GLN A 71 -14.10 -9.74 11.39
N PRO A 72 -14.28 -11.08 11.36
CA PRO A 72 -15.27 -11.71 10.50
C PRO A 72 -16.65 -11.22 10.93
N THR A 73 -17.30 -10.42 10.10
CA THR A 73 -18.68 -9.95 10.31
C THR A 73 -19.67 -11.11 10.44
N ALA A 74 -19.30 -12.29 9.93
CA ALA A 74 -20.08 -13.53 10.00
C ALA A 74 -20.22 -14.11 11.43
N LEU A 75 -19.31 -13.84 12.36
CA LEU A 75 -19.46 -14.27 13.76
C LEU A 75 -20.39 -13.34 14.53
N GLN A 76 -20.33 -12.04 14.26
CA GLN A 76 -21.09 -11.00 14.97
C GLN A 76 -22.60 -11.17 14.80
N GLU A 77 -23.08 -11.54 13.60
CA GLU A 77 -24.52 -11.79 13.37
C GLU A 77 -25.08 -12.89 14.28
N LYS A 78 -24.27 -13.90 14.60
CA LYS A 78 -24.72 -15.09 15.33
C LYS A 78 -25.02 -14.83 16.82
N PHE A 79 -24.51 -13.74 17.39
CA PHE A 79 -24.61 -13.44 18.83
C PHE A 79 -25.72 -12.47 19.20
N THR A 80 -26.55 -12.06 18.25
CA THR A 80 -27.63 -11.08 18.48
C THR A 80 -28.87 -11.69 19.15
N VAL A 81 -28.99 -13.02 19.17
CA VAL A 81 -30.09 -13.74 19.82
C VAL A 81 -29.68 -14.15 21.23
N TRP A 82 -30.53 -13.90 22.21
CA TRP A 82 -30.28 -14.18 23.63
C TRP A 82 -31.34 -15.13 24.20
N GLU A 83 -30.90 -16.10 25.00
CA GLU A 83 -31.74 -17.04 25.72
C GLU A 83 -31.63 -16.77 27.23
N CYS A 84 -32.76 -16.39 27.82
CA CYS A 84 -32.87 -16.04 29.23
C CYS A 84 -33.62 -17.11 29.99
N GLU A 85 -32.99 -17.64 31.04
CA GLU A 85 -33.62 -18.65 31.89
C GLU A 85 -33.69 -18.13 33.33
N SER A 86 -34.86 -18.28 33.95
CA SER A 86 -35.06 -17.95 35.36
C SER A 86 -34.46 -19.06 36.22
N ALA A 87 -33.42 -18.75 36.99
CA ALA A 87 -32.94 -19.67 38.01
C ALA A 87 -33.96 -19.72 39.17
N LEU A 88 -34.54 -20.89 39.42
CA LEU A 88 -35.25 -21.16 40.67
C LEU A 88 -34.22 -21.33 41.78
N SER A 89 -33.77 -20.21 42.34
CA SER A 89 -32.99 -20.22 43.58
C SER A 89 -33.91 -20.66 44.73
N GLN A 90 -33.58 -21.76 45.40
CA GLN A 90 -34.24 -22.20 46.64
C GLN A 90 -34.05 -21.13 47.75
N GLY A 91 -34.89 -20.10 47.75
CA GLY A 91 -35.10 -19.22 48.91
C GLY A 91 -34.64 -17.76 48.81
N LYS A 92 -34.14 -17.26 47.68
CA LYS A 92 -33.80 -15.83 47.55
C LYS A 92 -33.93 -15.32 46.11
N GLY A 93 -35.11 -14.77 45.80
CA GLY A 93 -35.41 -13.96 44.61
C GLY A 93 -35.21 -14.63 43.24
N ARG A 94 -36.17 -14.48 42.32
CA ARG A 94 -35.99 -14.95 40.93
C ARG A 94 -34.85 -14.18 40.26
N GLY A 95 -33.68 -14.80 40.15
CA GLY A 95 -32.57 -14.31 39.35
C GLY A 95 -32.75 -14.77 37.91
N TRP A 96 -32.65 -13.85 36.96
CA TRP A 96 -32.59 -14.18 35.54
C TRP A 96 -31.14 -14.15 35.08
N THR A 97 -30.73 -15.15 34.30
CA THR A 97 -29.42 -15.16 33.64
C THR A 97 -29.66 -15.43 32.17
N CYS A 98 -29.15 -14.52 31.34
CA CYS A 98 -29.25 -14.60 29.90
C CYS A 98 -27.87 -14.91 29.30
N CYS A 99 -27.84 -15.80 28.33
CA CYS A 99 -26.66 -16.06 27.51
C CYS A 99 -27.01 -15.83 26.04
N PRO A 100 -26.04 -15.47 25.19
CA PRO A 100 -26.25 -15.52 23.76
C PRO A 100 -26.61 -16.96 23.34
N LYS A 101 -27.40 -17.08 22.29
CA LYS A 101 -27.82 -18.37 21.75
C LYS A 101 -26.61 -19.22 21.37
N ASP A 102 -26.72 -20.53 21.60
CA ASP A 102 -25.66 -21.53 21.39
C ASP A 102 -24.45 -21.41 22.35
N TRP A 103 -24.52 -20.60 23.40
CA TRP A 103 -23.52 -20.57 24.46
C TRP A 103 -23.88 -21.52 25.60
N LYS A 104 -22.87 -22.16 26.18
CA LYS A 104 -23.06 -23.00 27.36
C LYS A 104 -23.14 -22.13 28.60
N LYS A 105 -24.25 -22.20 29.32
CA LYS A 105 -24.42 -21.55 30.62
C LYS A 105 -23.86 -22.44 31.73
N PHE A 106 -23.04 -21.85 32.60
CA PHE A 106 -22.64 -22.46 33.86
C PHE A 106 -22.65 -21.39 34.95
N GLN A 107 -23.47 -21.63 35.98
CA GLN A 107 -23.76 -20.64 37.03
C GLN A 107 -24.20 -19.28 36.46
N LYS A 108 -23.37 -18.24 36.64
CA LYS A 108 -23.61 -16.85 36.20
C LYS A 108 -22.80 -16.47 34.95
N SER A 109 -22.11 -17.43 34.35
CA SER A 109 -21.21 -17.23 33.21
C SER A 109 -21.72 -17.97 31.98
N CYS A 110 -21.37 -17.44 30.80
CA CYS A 110 -21.69 -18.02 29.51
C CYS A 110 -20.38 -18.34 28.79
N TYR A 111 -20.29 -19.54 28.21
CA TYR A 111 -19.08 -20.05 27.58
C TYR A 111 -19.34 -20.40 26.10
N TYR A 112 -18.50 -19.86 25.23
CA TYR A 112 -18.47 -20.22 23.82
C TYR A 112 -17.32 -21.19 23.56
N LEU A 113 -17.64 -22.33 22.95
CA LEU A 113 -16.65 -23.32 22.54
C LEU A 113 -16.47 -23.23 21.03
N SER A 114 -15.36 -22.63 20.61
CA SER A 114 -14.97 -22.62 19.20
C SER A 114 -14.63 -24.04 18.74
N LEU A 115 -15.07 -24.38 17.53
CA LEU A 115 -14.62 -25.61 16.85
C LEU A 115 -13.31 -25.39 16.09
N ASP A 116 -12.93 -24.12 15.87
CA ASP A 116 -11.73 -23.75 15.14
C ASP A 116 -10.50 -23.79 16.04
N THR A 117 -9.39 -24.29 15.49
CA THR A 117 -8.08 -24.23 16.15
C THR A 117 -7.33 -22.99 15.69
N LEU A 118 -7.18 -22.03 16.58
CA LEU A 118 -6.52 -20.75 16.32
C LEU A 118 -5.28 -20.61 17.21
N ARG A 119 -4.36 -19.71 16.85
CA ARG A 119 -3.27 -19.32 17.77
C ARG A 119 -3.87 -18.55 18.95
N TRP A 120 -3.19 -18.57 20.08
CA TRP A 120 -3.68 -17.94 21.32
C TRP A 120 -4.10 -16.47 21.14
N ASN A 121 -3.26 -15.67 20.47
CA ASN A 121 -3.57 -14.26 20.15
C ASN A 121 -4.85 -14.13 19.30
N GLU A 122 -4.98 -14.96 18.26
CA GLU A 122 -6.13 -14.92 17.36
C GLU A 122 -7.41 -15.33 18.10
N SER A 123 -7.31 -16.33 18.99
CA SER A 123 -8.41 -16.71 19.88
C SER A 123 -8.81 -15.58 20.83
N GLU A 124 -7.85 -14.88 21.42
CA GLU A 124 -8.10 -13.75 22.31
C GLU A 124 -8.80 -12.60 21.59
N GLN A 125 -8.31 -12.23 20.40
CA GLN A 125 -8.93 -11.21 19.56
C GLN A 125 -10.35 -11.61 19.16
N ASN A 126 -10.57 -12.89 18.80
CA ASN A 126 -11.89 -13.40 18.45
C ASN A 126 -12.87 -13.32 19.63
N CYS A 127 -12.47 -13.81 20.82
CA CYS A 127 -13.29 -13.70 22.04
C CYS A 127 -13.64 -12.23 22.36
N THR A 128 -12.66 -11.33 22.25
CA THR A 128 -12.86 -9.89 22.51
C THR A 128 -13.80 -9.27 21.49
N GLY A 129 -13.69 -9.64 20.21
CA GLY A 129 -14.62 -9.22 19.15
C GLY A 129 -16.06 -9.70 19.36
N MET A 130 -16.27 -10.79 20.10
CA MET A 130 -17.59 -11.28 20.52
C MET A 130 -18.10 -10.62 21.81
N GLY A 131 -17.38 -9.64 22.37
CA GLY A 131 -17.73 -9.01 23.66
C GLY A 131 -17.46 -9.92 24.86
N SER A 132 -16.51 -10.84 24.73
CA SER A 132 -16.15 -11.83 25.75
C SER A 132 -14.63 -11.91 25.95
N HIS A 133 -14.17 -12.83 26.79
CA HIS A 133 -12.75 -13.09 27.01
C HIS A 133 -12.47 -14.59 26.94
N LEU A 134 -11.19 -14.95 26.74
CA LEU A 134 -10.76 -16.33 26.88
C LEU A 134 -11.16 -16.86 28.25
N ALA A 135 -11.69 -18.09 28.27
CA ALA A 135 -12.18 -18.70 29.49
C ALA A 135 -11.03 -18.92 30.49
N VAL A 136 -11.22 -18.41 31.71
CA VAL A 136 -10.36 -18.68 32.85
C VAL A 136 -11.12 -19.62 33.78
N ILE A 137 -10.57 -20.81 33.98
CA ILE A 137 -11.18 -21.84 34.84
C ILE A 137 -10.85 -21.51 36.30
N ASN A 138 -11.86 -21.16 37.09
CA ASN A 138 -11.69 -20.73 38.47
C ASN A 138 -12.07 -21.82 39.49
N SER A 139 -12.67 -22.93 39.04
CA SER A 139 -13.06 -24.03 39.92
C SER A 139 -12.91 -25.40 39.27
N ARG A 140 -12.92 -26.46 40.08
CA ARG A 140 -12.85 -27.85 39.59
C ARG A 140 -14.08 -28.22 38.79
N GLU A 141 -15.23 -27.65 39.13
CA GLU A 141 -16.51 -27.91 38.47
C GLU A 141 -16.60 -27.24 37.09
N GLU A 142 -15.78 -26.20 36.85
CA GLU A 142 -15.66 -25.55 35.54
C GLU A 142 -14.73 -26.29 34.57
N GLN A 143 -13.85 -27.17 35.07
CA GLN A 143 -12.89 -27.96 34.28
C GLN A 143 -13.54 -29.20 33.65
#